data_AF-E9AKD4-F1
#
_entry.id   AF-E9AKD4-F1
#
_cell.length_a   1.000
_cell.length_b   1.000
_cell.length_c   1.000
_cell.angle_alpha   90.00
_cell.angle_beta   90.00
_cell.angle_gamma   90.00
#
_symmetry.space_group_name_H-M   'P 1'
#
loop_
_entity.id
_entity.type
_entity.pdbx_description
1 polymer ?
#
loop_
_entity_poly.entity_id
_entity_poly.type
_entity_poly.pdbx_seq_one_letter_code
_entity_poly.pdbx_strand_id
1 'polypeptide(L)'
;MASAEASAAPTARLCAELDALETTSLRRLPIDDARRVLARLDDVDAQLCCSAGVAVPIPDSREGAVPCAANGGTMPSADDASTGTLKKLRSTFAAELTVSQQDALMRVLYACMASCASGVTTPTLEAACCAPTGAHAPLSPAVVRRLYEWHAALHDAAGDGAVVRALMSR
;
A
#
# COMPACT_ATOMS: atom_id res chain seq x y z
N MET A 1 -19.55 -2.23 -33.13
CA MET A 1 -18.74 -3.20 -32.35
C MET A 1 -18.32 -2.48 -31.09
N ALA A 2 -19.00 -2.76 -29.97
CA ALA A 2 -18.70 -2.16 -28.68
C ALA A 2 -17.46 -2.87 -28.10
N SER A 3 -16.32 -2.19 -28.06
CA SER A 3 -15.20 -2.61 -27.23
C SER A 3 -15.61 -2.41 -25.77
N ALA A 4 -16.19 -3.45 -25.19
CA ALA A 4 -16.12 -3.66 -23.77
C ALA A 4 -14.65 -4.00 -23.45
N GLU A 5 -13.81 -2.98 -23.36
CA GLU A 5 -12.62 -3.08 -22.52
C GLU A 5 -13.14 -3.28 -21.11
N ALA A 6 -13.30 -4.55 -20.77
CA ALA A 6 -13.71 -5.02 -19.47
C ALA A 6 -12.85 -4.26 -18.47
N SER A 7 -13.49 -3.42 -17.67
CA SER A 7 -12.85 -2.83 -16.51
C SER A 7 -12.50 -4.00 -15.57
N ALA A 8 -11.36 -4.64 -15.80
CA ALA A 8 -10.88 -5.72 -14.95
C ALA A 8 -10.92 -5.22 -13.50
N ALA A 9 -11.50 -6.02 -12.61
CA ALA A 9 -11.64 -5.67 -11.21
C ALA A 9 -10.27 -5.24 -10.65
N PRO A 10 -10.20 -4.23 -9.77
CA PRO A 10 -8.94 -3.74 -9.20
C PRO A 10 -7.98 -4.84 -8.73
N THR A 11 -8.52 -5.88 -8.07
CA THR A 11 -7.75 -7.07 -7.66
C THR A 11 -7.10 -7.82 -8.84
N ALA A 12 -7.83 -8.04 -9.93
CA ALA A 12 -7.31 -8.73 -11.11
C ALA A 12 -6.21 -7.92 -11.82
N ARG A 13 -6.33 -6.59 -11.83
CA ARG A 13 -5.28 -5.70 -12.35
C ARG A 13 -4.03 -5.75 -11.49
N LEU A 14 -4.18 -5.71 -10.16
CA LEU A 14 -3.06 -5.85 -9.24
C LEU A 14 -2.34 -7.19 -9.46
N CYS A 15 -3.07 -8.31 -9.54
CA CYS A 15 -2.46 -9.62 -9.78
C CYS A 15 -1.65 -9.64 -11.09
N ALA A 16 -2.19 -9.08 -12.17
CA ALA A 16 -1.48 -9.00 -13.45
C ALA A 16 -0.20 -8.13 -13.38
N GLU A 17 -0.23 -7.02 -12.65
CA GLU A 17 0.97 -6.20 -12.41
C GLU A 17 2.00 -6.96 -11.56
N LEU A 18 1.56 -7.73 -10.55
CA LEU A 18 2.45 -8.56 -9.73
C LEU A 18 3.07 -9.71 -10.54
N ASP A 19 2.29 -10.35 -11.41
CA ASP A 19 2.77 -11.41 -12.31
C ASP A 19 3.82 -10.86 -13.29
N ALA A 20 3.62 -9.64 -13.82
CA ALA A 20 4.61 -8.98 -14.67
C ALA A 20 5.94 -8.69 -13.94
N LEU A 21 5.90 -8.56 -12.61
CA LEU A 21 7.06 -8.31 -11.75
C LEU A 21 7.65 -9.58 -11.14
N GLU A 22 7.09 -10.76 -11.40
CA GLU A 22 7.50 -12.03 -10.79
C GLU A 22 9.02 -12.26 -10.89
N THR A 23 9.58 -12.03 -12.08
CA THR A 23 11.00 -12.28 -12.37
C THR A 23 11.93 -11.11 -12.00
N THR A 24 11.37 -9.98 -11.59
CA THR A 24 12.15 -8.76 -11.31
C THR A 24 12.73 -8.79 -9.91
N SER A 25 14.06 -8.89 -9.78
CA SER A 25 14.74 -8.82 -8.48
C SER A 25 14.48 -7.48 -7.76
N LEU A 26 14.49 -7.48 -6.42
CA LEU A 26 14.30 -6.27 -5.61
C LEU A 26 15.26 -5.13 -6.02
N ARG A 27 16.53 -5.47 -6.31
CA ARG A 27 17.56 -4.49 -6.66
C ARG A 27 17.36 -3.84 -8.02
N ARG A 28 16.65 -4.52 -8.92
CA ARG A 28 16.38 -4.04 -10.30
C ARG A 28 14.96 -3.50 -10.46
N LEU A 29 14.12 -3.59 -9.43
CA LEU A 29 12.75 -3.13 -9.47
C LEU A 29 12.72 -1.61 -9.63
N PRO A 30 12.17 -1.07 -10.73
CA PRO A 30 12.02 0.37 -10.89
C PRO A 30 11.08 0.93 -9.83
N ILE A 31 11.48 2.02 -9.18
CA ILE A 31 10.68 2.64 -8.12
C ILE A 31 9.34 3.19 -8.64
N ASP A 32 9.27 3.59 -9.92
CA ASP A 32 8.02 3.98 -10.56
C ASP A 32 7.01 2.84 -10.64
N ASP A 33 7.48 1.63 -10.96
CA ASP A 33 6.62 0.45 -11.01
C ASP A 33 6.17 0.04 -9.61
N ALA A 34 7.07 0.11 -8.62
CA ALA A 34 6.70 -0.13 -7.23
C ALA A 34 5.66 0.87 -6.71
N ARG A 35 5.79 2.17 -7.04
CA ARG A 35 4.83 3.22 -6.67
C ARG A 35 3.49 3.05 -7.39
N ARG A 36 3.51 2.63 -8.66
CA ARG A 36 2.31 2.33 -9.43
C ARG A 36 1.51 1.20 -8.78
N VAL A 37 2.18 0.10 -8.43
CA VAL A 37 1.55 -1.03 -7.72
C VAL A 37 1.05 -0.59 -6.34
N LEU A 38 1.81 0.21 -5.59
CA LEU A 38 1.38 0.77 -4.31
C LEU A 38 0.10 1.60 -4.46
N ALA A 39 -0.03 2.42 -5.51
CA ALA A 39 -1.25 3.19 -5.77
C ALA A 39 -2.46 2.29 -6.11
N ARG A 40 -2.24 1.11 -6.70
CA ARG A 40 -3.32 0.14 -6.97
C ARG A 40 -3.87 -0.52 -5.71
N LEU A 41 -3.09 -0.58 -4.63
CA LEU A 41 -3.57 -1.11 -3.36
C LEU A 41 -4.71 -0.27 -2.79
N ASP A 42 -4.82 1.01 -3.17
CA ASP A 42 -5.93 1.89 -2.80
C ASP A 42 -7.25 1.43 -3.43
N ASP A 43 -7.21 1.12 -4.73
CA ASP A 43 -8.36 0.61 -5.46
C ASP A 43 -8.78 -0.77 -4.91
N VAL A 44 -7.81 -1.59 -4.51
CA VAL A 44 -8.06 -2.90 -3.88
C VAL A 44 -8.67 -2.77 -2.50
N ASP A 45 -8.15 -1.88 -1.64
CA ASP A 45 -8.74 -1.61 -0.32
C ASP A 45 -10.20 -1.17 -0.44
N ALA A 46 -10.49 -0.25 -1.37
CA ALA A 46 -11.86 0.18 -1.64
C ALA A 46 -12.74 -0.98 -2.11
N GLN A 47 -12.24 -1.83 -3.01
CA GLN A 47 -12.96 -3.01 -3.49
C GLN A 47 -13.24 -4.01 -2.36
N LEU A 48 -12.24 -4.30 -1.51
CA LEU A 48 -12.38 -5.22 -0.37
C LEU A 48 -13.42 -4.70 0.62
N CYS A 49 -13.34 -3.43 1.00
CA CYS A 49 -14.35 -2.78 1.85
C CYS A 49 -15.75 -2.87 1.26
N CYS A 50 -15.94 -2.51 -0.01
CA CYS A 50 -17.22 -2.58 -0.69
C CYS A 50 -17.79 -4.01 -0.71
N SER A 51 -16.96 -5.01 -0.99
CA SER A 51 -17.37 -6.41 -1.05
C SER A 51 -17.82 -6.97 0.31
N ALA A 52 -17.22 -6.48 1.39
CA ALA A 52 -17.54 -6.87 2.76
C ALA A 52 -18.66 -6.02 3.39
N GLY A 53 -19.20 -5.03 2.68
CA GLY A 53 -20.17 -4.07 3.22
C GLY A 53 -19.60 -3.17 4.32
N VAL A 54 -18.28 -2.96 4.31
CA VAL A 54 -17.55 -2.14 5.30
C VAL A 54 -17.36 -0.74 4.72
N ALA A 55 -17.58 0.29 5.54
CA ALA A 55 -17.27 1.66 5.13
C ALA A 55 -15.79 1.78 4.75
N VAL A 56 -15.50 2.34 3.58
CA VAL A 56 -14.12 2.62 3.16
C VAL A 56 -13.53 3.62 4.15
N PRO A 57 -12.37 3.34 4.77
CA PRO A 57 -11.74 4.31 5.64
C PRO A 57 -11.35 5.53 4.80
N ILE A 58 -12.03 6.64 5.06
CA ILE A 58 -11.68 7.93 4.47
C ILE A 58 -10.33 8.31 5.11
N PRO A 59 -9.27 8.58 4.32
CA PRO A 59 -8.02 9.03 4.90
C PRO A 59 -8.29 10.32 5.68
N ASP A 60 -7.93 10.33 6.96
CA ASP A 60 -8.19 11.44 7.89
C ASP A 60 -7.68 12.77 7.31
N SER A 61 -8.57 13.56 6.72
CA SER A 61 -8.47 15.02 6.77
C SER A 61 -9.03 15.47 8.11
N ARG A 62 -8.29 15.21 9.18
CA ARG A 62 -8.58 15.79 10.51
C ARG A 62 -7.38 16.54 11.04
N GLU A 63 -6.97 17.54 10.27
CA GLU A 63 -6.21 18.67 10.79
C GLU A 63 -7.22 19.78 11.09
N GLY A 64 -7.59 19.90 12.38
CA GLY A 64 -8.45 20.98 12.86
C GLY A 64 -9.78 20.55 13.46
N ALA A 65 -9.75 19.84 14.59
CA ALA A 65 -10.87 19.86 15.54
C ALA A 65 -10.31 19.99 16.96
N VAL A 66 -10.31 21.23 17.44
CA VAL A 66 -9.98 21.64 18.82
C VAL A 66 -10.87 20.87 19.80
N PRO A 67 -10.33 20.33 20.92
CA PRO A 67 -11.14 19.58 21.87
C PRO A 67 -11.88 20.54 22.81
N CYS A 68 -13.21 20.49 22.84
CA CYS A 68 -14.00 21.11 23.89
C CYS A 68 -15.04 20.13 24.46
N ALA A 69 -14.78 19.75 25.72
CA ALA A 69 -15.70 19.40 26.80
C ALA A 69 -16.67 18.20 26.67
N ALA A 70 -16.32 17.15 27.43
CA ALA A 70 -17.12 16.50 28.49
C ALA A 70 -18.59 16.10 28.21
N ASN A 71 -18.85 14.79 28.10
CA ASN A 71 -19.44 13.92 29.13
C ASN A 71 -20.16 12.71 28.50
N GLY A 72 -19.89 11.52 29.05
CA GLY A 72 -20.82 10.39 29.01
C GLY A 72 -20.62 9.38 27.88
N GLY A 73 -20.09 8.20 28.25
CA GLY A 73 -20.19 6.98 27.47
C GLY A 73 -18.94 6.65 26.66
N THR A 74 -18.08 5.78 27.20
CA THR A 74 -17.07 5.06 26.42
C THR A 74 -17.80 4.10 25.48
N MET A 75 -18.25 4.57 24.32
CA MET A 75 -18.48 3.68 23.18
C MET A 75 -17.12 3.29 22.60
N PRO A 76 -16.87 2.00 22.29
CA PRO A 76 -15.68 1.63 21.54
C PRO A 76 -15.72 2.38 20.21
N SER A 77 -14.65 3.13 19.93
CA SER A 77 -14.54 3.94 18.72
C SER A 77 -14.75 3.04 17.50
N ALA A 78 -15.73 3.37 16.65
CA ALA A 78 -15.98 2.64 15.41
C ALA A 78 -14.74 2.60 14.48
N ASP A 79 -13.78 3.50 14.70
CA ASP A 79 -12.49 3.55 14.02
C ASP A 79 -11.58 2.35 14.33
N ASP A 80 -11.64 1.75 15.54
CA ASP A 80 -10.83 0.58 15.90
C ASP A 80 -11.39 -0.72 15.28
N ALA A 81 -12.72 -0.83 15.20
CA ALA A 81 -13.38 -1.99 14.61
C ALA A 81 -13.24 -2.01 13.08
N SER A 82 -13.29 -0.84 12.43
CA SER A 82 -13.14 -0.71 10.98
C SER A 82 -11.71 -0.99 10.52
N THR A 83 -10.69 -0.50 11.25
CA THR A 83 -9.28 -0.81 10.98
C THR A 83 -8.95 -2.28 11.21
N GLY A 84 -9.47 -2.91 12.27
CA GLY A 84 -9.32 -4.34 12.50
C GLY A 84 -9.94 -5.20 11.38
N THR A 85 -11.08 -4.77 10.85
CA THR A 85 -11.77 -5.46 9.75
C THR A 85 -11.00 -5.33 8.44
N LEU A 86 -10.55 -4.13 8.08
CA LEU A 86 -9.75 -3.93 6.87
C LEU A 86 -8.41 -4.68 6.94
N LYS A 87 -7.75 -4.69 8.09
CA LYS A 87 -6.54 -5.50 8.29
C LYS A 87 -6.80 -6.98 7.96
N LYS A 88 -7.90 -7.54 8.44
CA LYS A 88 -8.29 -8.93 8.19
C LYS A 88 -8.64 -9.18 6.72
N LEU A 89 -9.30 -8.24 6.06
CA LEU A 89 -9.59 -8.34 4.63
C LEU A 89 -8.30 -8.34 3.79
N ARG A 90 -7.36 -7.45 4.11
CA ARG A 90 -6.04 -7.40 3.44
C ARG A 90 -5.25 -8.69 3.64
N SER A 91 -5.21 -9.24 4.86
CA SER A 91 -4.49 -10.49 5.11
C SER A 91 -5.15 -11.68 4.42
N THR A 92 -6.48 -11.69 4.34
CA THR A 92 -7.24 -12.73 3.61
C THR A 92 -6.93 -12.66 2.11
N PHE A 93 -6.99 -11.46 1.53
CA PHE A 93 -6.61 -11.24 0.13
C PHE A 93 -5.14 -11.62 -0.13
N ALA A 94 -4.22 -11.22 0.75
CA ALA A 94 -2.81 -11.58 0.63
C ALA A 94 -2.59 -13.10 0.69
N ALA A 95 -3.39 -13.83 1.47
CA ALA A 95 -3.34 -15.29 1.54
C ALA A 95 -3.89 -15.99 0.28
N GLU A 96 -4.78 -15.32 -0.48
CA GLU A 96 -5.30 -15.82 -1.76
C GLU A 96 -4.33 -15.59 -2.92
N LEU A 97 -3.36 -14.70 -2.77
CA LEU A 97 -2.30 -14.50 -3.77
C LEU A 97 -1.43 -15.75 -3.90
N THR A 98 -0.94 -15.99 -5.11
CA THR A 98 0.07 -17.03 -5.33
C THR A 98 1.37 -16.67 -4.61
N VAL A 99 2.20 -17.68 -4.35
CA VAL A 99 3.51 -17.51 -3.71
C VAL A 99 4.39 -16.51 -4.46
N SER A 100 4.38 -16.54 -5.79
CA SER A 100 5.13 -15.60 -6.64
C SER A 100 4.60 -14.17 -6.54
N GLN A 101 3.28 -14.00 -6.52
CA GLN A 101 2.64 -12.69 -6.33
C GLN A 101 2.91 -12.11 -4.94
N GLN A 102 2.89 -12.93 -3.88
CA GLN A 102 3.26 -12.52 -2.53
C GLN A 102 4.71 -12.03 -2.48
N ASP A 103 5.64 -12.76 -3.10
CA ASP A 103 7.06 -12.36 -3.17
C ASP A 103 7.26 -11.09 -4.01
N ALA A 104 6.52 -10.93 -5.11
CA ALA A 104 6.52 -9.70 -5.93
C ALA A 104 5.98 -8.51 -5.12
N LEU A 105 4.87 -8.67 -4.42
CA LEU A 105 4.28 -7.63 -3.59
C LEU A 105 5.22 -7.26 -2.44
N MET A 106 5.86 -8.24 -1.78
CA MET A 106 6.85 -7.93 -0.75
C MET A 106 8.03 -7.11 -1.30
N ARG A 107 8.54 -7.45 -2.50
CA ARG A 107 9.61 -6.67 -3.14
C ARG A 107 9.17 -5.24 -3.43
N VAL A 108 7.94 -5.05 -3.93
CA VAL A 108 7.36 -3.72 -4.15
C VAL A 108 7.32 -2.90 -2.86
N LEU A 109 6.80 -3.49 -1.78
CA LEU A 109 6.70 -2.79 -0.49
C LEU A 109 8.09 -2.45 0.07
N TYR A 110 9.07 -3.35 -0.03
CA TYR A 110 10.45 -3.06 0.37
C TYR A 110 11.11 -1.96 -0.47
N ALA A 111 10.90 -1.94 -1.79
CA ALA A 111 11.42 -0.87 -2.65
C ALA A 111 10.82 0.50 -2.26
N CYS A 112 9.53 0.55 -2.00
CA CYS A 112 8.85 1.77 -1.51
C CYS A 112 9.39 2.21 -0.14
N MET A 113 9.57 1.29 0.81
CA MET A 113 10.13 1.60 2.13
C MET A 113 11.57 2.11 2.05
N ALA A 114 12.41 1.49 1.19
CA ALA A 114 13.77 1.94 0.96
C ALA A 114 13.82 3.35 0.34
N SER A 115 12.90 3.67 -0.58
CA SER A 115 12.76 5.02 -1.14
C SER A 115 12.39 6.04 -0.07
N CYS A 116 11.51 5.69 0.89
CA CYS A 116 11.19 6.56 2.02
C CYS A 116 12.39 6.80 2.94
N ALA A 117 13.18 5.75 3.23
CA ALA A 117 14.35 5.83 4.10
C ALA A 117 15.51 6.64 3.48
N SER A 118 15.61 6.68 2.15
CA SER A 118 16.64 7.43 1.44
C SER A 118 16.46 8.96 1.49
N GLY A 119 15.42 9.48 2.16
CA GLY A 119 15.40 10.86 2.61
C GLY A 119 15.40 11.90 1.48
N VAL A 120 14.47 11.83 0.53
CA VAL A 120 13.91 13.06 -0.07
C VAL A 120 13.00 13.72 0.97
N THR A 121 13.59 14.06 2.12
CA THR A 121 12.93 14.72 3.23
C THR A 121 13.51 16.12 3.29
N THR A 122 12.63 17.10 3.10
CA THR A 122 12.84 18.56 3.03
C THR A 122 13.30 19.10 1.67
N PRO A 123 12.46 19.87 0.95
CA PRO A 123 12.97 20.83 -0.02
C PRO A 123 13.58 21.97 0.80
N THR A 124 14.90 21.98 0.99
CA THR A 124 15.58 23.26 1.15
C THR A 124 15.37 24.02 -0.16
N LEU A 125 14.78 25.21 -0.07
CA LEU A 125 14.40 26.07 -1.19
C LEU A 125 15.56 26.30 -2.19
N GLU A 126 16.81 26.09 -1.77
CA GLU A 126 18.02 26.23 -2.59
C GLU A 126 18.32 25.05 -3.53
N ALA A 127 17.73 23.87 -3.34
CA ALA A 127 17.99 22.69 -4.18
C ALA A 127 17.14 22.64 -5.48
N ALA A 128 16.15 23.54 -5.62
CA ALA A 128 15.22 23.54 -6.75
C ALA A 128 15.88 23.84 -8.11
N CYS A 129 17.09 24.43 -8.12
CA CYS A 129 17.79 24.77 -9.36
C CYS A 129 18.69 23.64 -9.90
N CYS A 130 18.99 22.60 -9.11
CA CYS A 130 19.99 21.58 -9.48
C CYS A 130 19.57 20.13 -9.18
N ALA A 131 18.31 19.86 -8.88
CA ALA A 131 17.86 18.48 -8.68
C ALA A 131 17.97 17.71 -10.00
N PRO A 132 18.67 16.55 -10.05
CA PRO A 132 18.60 15.67 -11.20
C PRO A 132 17.14 15.30 -11.42
N THR A 133 16.73 15.24 -12.68
CA THR A 133 15.33 15.04 -13.16
C THR A 133 14.69 13.71 -12.72
N GLY A 134 15.31 12.97 -11.80
CA GLY A 134 14.86 11.67 -11.26
C GLY A 134 14.59 11.65 -9.75
N ALA A 135 14.50 12.80 -9.07
CA ALA A 135 14.09 12.83 -7.67
C ALA A 135 12.57 12.64 -7.54
N HIS A 136 12.12 11.44 -7.19
CA HIS A 136 10.70 11.18 -6.95
C HIS A 136 10.19 11.95 -5.74
N ALA A 137 8.99 12.55 -5.85
CA ALA A 137 8.35 13.25 -4.75
C ALA A 137 8.22 12.35 -3.50
N PRO A 138 8.38 12.88 -2.27
CA PRO A 138 8.17 12.10 -1.07
C PRO A 138 6.74 11.54 -1.00
N LEU A 139 6.59 10.32 -0.47
CA LEU A 139 5.27 9.75 -0.21
C LEU A 139 4.58 10.56 0.89
N SER A 140 3.26 10.75 0.78
CA SER A 140 2.49 11.40 1.83
C SER A 140 2.43 10.51 3.09
N PRO A 141 2.25 11.08 4.29
CA PRO A 141 2.15 10.29 5.53
C PRO A 141 1.07 9.20 5.48
N ALA A 142 -0.05 9.48 4.81
CA ALA A 142 -1.14 8.51 4.62
C ALA A 142 -0.71 7.30 3.76
N VAL A 143 0.08 7.55 2.70
CA VAL A 143 0.62 6.49 1.84
C VAL A 143 1.67 5.67 2.58
N VAL A 144 2.51 6.32 3.42
CA VAL A 144 3.48 5.61 4.25
C VAL A 144 2.79 4.72 5.29
N ARG A 145 1.73 5.20 5.95
CA ARG A 145 0.94 4.39 6.88
C ARG A 145 0.38 3.14 6.17
N ARG A 146 -0.22 3.34 4.99
CA ARG A 146 -0.79 2.27 4.17
C ARG A 146 0.24 1.24 3.72
N LEU A 147 1.43 1.71 3.32
CA LEU A 147 2.57 0.86 2.97
C LEU A 147 2.90 -0.11 4.10
N TYR A 148 2.96 0.38 5.34
CA TYR A 148 3.22 -0.48 6.51
C TYR A 148 2.03 -1.39 6.87
N GLU A 149 0.79 -0.92 6.69
CA GLU A 149 -0.40 -1.75 6.92
C GLU A 149 -0.46 -2.95 5.95
N TRP A 150 -0.16 -2.72 4.66
CA TRP A 150 -0.08 -3.79 3.66
C TRP A 150 1.11 -4.71 3.88
N HIS A 151 2.26 -4.17 4.32
CA HIS A 151 3.39 -4.98 4.75
C HIS A 151 3.00 -5.92 5.90
N ALA A 152 2.35 -5.40 6.94
CA ALA A 152 1.89 -6.21 8.07
C ALA A 152 0.88 -7.27 7.64
N ALA A 153 -0.07 -6.93 6.77
CA ALA A 153 -1.06 -7.88 6.27
C ALA A 153 -0.44 -9.01 5.44
N LEU A 154 0.54 -8.68 4.58
CA LEU A 154 1.26 -9.68 3.79
C LEU A 154 2.17 -10.54 4.66
N HIS A 155 2.81 -9.96 5.68
CA HIS A 155 3.59 -10.71 6.66
C HIS A 155 2.72 -11.67 7.47
N ASP A 156 1.54 -11.24 7.94
CA ASP A 156 0.57 -12.08 8.65
C ASP A 156 0.10 -13.27 7.77
N ALA A 157 0.03 -13.09 6.44
CA ALA A 157 -0.45 -14.11 5.51
C ALA A 157 0.64 -15.08 5.03
N ALA A 158 1.82 -14.56 4.67
CA ALA A 158 2.88 -15.33 4.00
C ALA A 158 4.04 -15.72 4.95
N GLY A 159 4.08 -15.12 6.14
CA GLY A 159 5.11 -15.34 7.16
C GLY A 159 6.50 -14.87 6.74
N ASP A 160 7.48 -15.21 7.57
CA ASP A 160 8.89 -14.80 7.37
C ASP A 160 9.52 -15.36 6.09
N GLY A 161 8.98 -16.46 5.55
CA GLY A 161 9.47 -17.08 4.32
C GLY A 161 9.40 -16.14 3.11
N ALA A 162 8.32 -15.36 2.98
CA ALA A 162 8.16 -14.40 1.90
C ALA A 162 9.13 -13.22 2.03
N VAL A 163 9.41 -12.77 3.26
CA VAL A 163 10.41 -11.74 3.54
C VAL A 163 11.79 -12.21 3.09
N VAL A 164 12.19 -13.42 3.47
CA VAL A 164 13.49 -13.99 3.09
C VAL A 164 13.60 -14.14 1.58
N ARG A 165 12.59 -14.69 0.90
CA ARG A 165 12.61 -14.84 -0.57
C ARG A 165 12.67 -13.49 -1.30
N ALA A 166 11.92 -12.49 -0.83
CA ALA A 166 11.96 -11.16 -1.41
C ALA A 166 13.36 -10.52 -1.30
N LEU A 167 13.98 -10.60 -0.12
CA LEU A 167 15.32 -10.07 0.14
C LEU A 167 16.43 -10.85 -0.60
N MET A 168 16.23 -12.15 -0.82
CA MET A 168 17.17 -13.03 -1.52
C MET A 168 16.97 -13.07 -3.04
N SER A 169 16.00 -12.33 -3.58
CA SER A 169 15.79 -12.23 -5.03
C SER A 169 17.06 -11.67 -5.72
N ARG A 170 17.64 -12.48 -6.61
CA ARG A 170 18.90 -12.19 -7.33
C ARG A 170 18.65 -11.67 -8.73
#